data_AF-A0AAD7UKC5-F1
#
_entry.id   AF-A0AAD7UKC5-F1
#
_cell.length_a   1.000
_cell.length_b   1.000
_cell.length_c   1.000
_cell.angle_alpha   90.00
_cell.angle_beta   90.00
_cell.angle_gamma   90.00
#
_symmetry.space_group_name_H-M   'P 1'
#
loop_
_entity.id
_entity.type
_entity.pdbx_description
1 polymer ?
#
loop_
_entity_poly.entity_id
_entity_poly.type
_entity_poly.pdbx_seq_one_letter_code
_entity_poly.pdbx_strand_id
1 'polypeptide(L)'
;MSAATHDPFYVVKDELAGKLQEVERQRGLFSKLLWEVNTASSSDFKEVKRSLNREVRGADGQLKDLELTIDYVDRDRGSFPHIDDRELEERRKFVSGARAAITSARETISGEKTRQKLDADEAAHLSATRGAYGAKTDIEMANTNYIHSSHAQTRAVLQEQDENLEQLDGAVDRVHRMAEEIHSELKTQSDLIDNLEGELDETSEKMNFVMSKLSKLLKTKDTCQLLTIVVLTVVLIIMLLLIIFG
;
A
#
# COMPACT_ATOMS: atom_id res chain seq x y z
N MET A 1 -13.62 23.62 -10.59
CA MET A 1 -13.13 23.18 -9.26
C MET A 1 -13.59 21.74 -9.10
N SER A 2 -12.66 20.80 -8.92
CA SER A 2 -12.85 19.38 -9.27
C SER A 2 -13.64 18.61 -8.20
N ALA A 3 -14.58 17.78 -8.66
CA ALA A 3 -15.43 16.89 -7.85
C ALA A 3 -14.63 15.92 -6.95
N ALA A 4 -13.35 15.67 -7.28
CA ALA A 4 -12.43 14.83 -6.50
C ALA A 4 -12.23 15.30 -5.05
N THR A 5 -12.42 16.59 -4.75
CA THR A 5 -12.17 17.16 -3.41
C THR A 5 -13.21 16.78 -2.35
N HIS A 6 -14.33 16.15 -2.73
CA HIS A 6 -15.42 15.76 -1.82
C HIS A 6 -15.76 14.26 -1.86
N ASP A 7 -15.05 13.46 -2.65
CA ASP A 7 -15.32 12.02 -2.71
C ASP A 7 -14.77 11.32 -1.46
N PRO A 8 -15.63 10.70 -0.63
CA PRO A 8 -15.21 9.98 0.57
C PRO A 8 -14.18 8.87 0.31
N PHE A 9 -14.14 8.32 -0.91
CA PHE A 9 -13.17 7.31 -1.31
C PHE A 9 -11.73 7.77 -1.08
N TYR A 10 -11.40 9.02 -1.43
CA TYR A 10 -10.02 9.51 -1.33
C TYR A 10 -9.57 9.72 0.12
N VAL A 11 -10.49 10.06 1.02
CA VAL A 11 -10.19 10.16 2.47
C VAL A 11 -9.81 8.79 3.02
N VAL A 12 -10.62 7.77 2.74
CA VAL A 12 -10.37 6.41 3.21
C VAL A 12 -9.15 5.79 2.52
N LYS A 13 -8.92 6.12 1.24
CA LYS A 13 -7.70 5.75 0.50
C LYS A 13 -6.44 6.29 1.18
N ASP A 14 -6.42 7.58 1.53
CA ASP A 14 -5.25 8.21 2.15
C ASP A 14 -5.00 7.66 3.56
N GLU A 15 -6.07 7.42 4.33
CA GLU A 15 -5.97 6.74 5.63
C GLU A 15 -5.39 5.33 5.50
N LEU A 16 -5.91 4.54 4.56
CA LEU A 16 -5.42 3.20 4.30
C LEU A 16 -3.96 3.23 3.82
N ALA A 17 -3.58 4.17 2.95
CA ALA A 17 -2.20 4.34 2.52
C ALA A 17 -1.25 4.60 3.70
N GLY A 18 -1.67 5.44 4.66
CA GLY A 18 -0.93 5.65 5.90
C GLY A 18 -0.78 4.37 6.73
N LYS A 19 -1.85 3.58 6.88
CA LYS A 19 -1.77 2.29 7.57
C LYS A 19 -0.87 1.29 6.87
N LEU A 20 -0.90 1.22 5.54
CA LEU A 20 -0.03 0.33 4.77
C LEU A 20 1.45 0.68 4.95
N GLN A 21 1.80 1.96 5.04
CA GLN A 21 3.16 2.38 5.37
C GLN A 21 3.59 1.90 6.77
N GLU A 22 2.71 2.01 7.76
CA GLU A 22 2.97 1.52 9.12
C GLU A 22 3.08 -0.01 9.17
N VAL A 23 2.20 -0.73 8.44
CA VAL A 23 2.30 -2.19 8.27
C VAL A 23 3.66 -2.57 7.70
N GLU A 24 4.12 -1.91 6.65
CA GLU A 24 5.41 -2.21 6.01
C GLU A 24 6.60 -1.93 6.95
N ARG A 25 6.54 -0.82 7.70
CA ARG A 25 7.54 -0.48 8.71
C ARG A 25 7.62 -1.56 9.80
N GLN A 26 6.48 -1.97 10.34
CA GLN A 26 6.39 -3.02 11.36
C GLN A 26 6.80 -4.39 10.81
N ARG A 27 6.49 -4.69 9.55
CA ARG A 27 6.90 -5.90 8.85
C ARG A 27 8.42 -5.98 8.71
N GLY A 28 9.08 -4.88 8.37
CA GLY A 28 10.53 -4.79 8.33
C GLY A 28 11.17 -5.06 9.69
N LEU A 29 10.66 -4.44 10.76
CA LEU A 29 11.11 -4.69 12.13
C LEU A 29 10.86 -6.14 12.58
N PHE A 30 9.68 -6.67 12.29
CA PHE A 30 9.31 -8.06 12.57
C PHE A 30 10.28 -9.02 11.89
N SER A 31 10.54 -8.83 10.59
CA SER A 31 11.44 -9.68 9.82
C SER A 31 12.88 -9.63 10.35
N LYS A 32 13.36 -8.44 10.73
CA LYS A 32 14.67 -8.27 11.36
C LYS A 32 14.77 -9.06 12.67
N LEU A 33 13.83 -8.84 13.60
CA LEU A 33 13.81 -9.55 14.88
C LEU A 33 13.59 -11.06 14.69
N LEU A 34 12.83 -11.46 13.68
CA LEU A 34 12.61 -12.86 13.35
C LEU A 34 13.93 -13.58 13.06
N TRP A 35 14.95 -12.93 12.51
CA TRP A 35 16.22 -13.61 12.20
C TRP A 35 17.36 -13.28 13.15
N GLU A 36 17.27 -12.20 13.94
CA GLU A 36 18.36 -11.74 14.82
C GLU A 36 18.25 -12.23 16.27
N VAL A 37 17.03 -12.47 16.78
CA VAL A 37 16.82 -12.82 18.20
C VAL A 37 16.15 -14.17 18.37
N ASN A 38 16.27 -14.75 19.57
CA ASN A 38 15.43 -15.89 19.95
C ASN A 38 13.99 -15.39 20.22
N THR A 39 13.03 -15.83 19.42
CA THR A 39 11.63 -15.37 19.44
C THR A 39 10.86 -15.87 20.64
N ALA A 40 11.27 -16.99 21.24
CA ALA A 40 10.61 -17.53 22.42
C ALA A 40 10.90 -16.69 23.67
N SER A 41 12.10 -16.10 23.78
CA SER A 41 12.50 -15.26 24.91
C SER A 41 12.33 -13.76 24.68
N SER A 42 12.43 -13.26 23.44
CA SER A 42 12.37 -11.83 23.15
C SER A 42 10.96 -11.23 23.38
N SER A 43 10.86 -10.28 24.32
CA SER A 43 9.65 -9.48 24.54
C SER A 43 9.37 -8.55 23.37
N ASP A 44 10.40 -7.89 22.84
CA ASP A 44 10.30 -6.97 21.71
C ASP A 44 9.73 -7.66 20.47
N PHE A 45 10.18 -8.89 20.18
CA PHE A 45 9.63 -9.67 19.07
C PHE A 45 8.13 -9.94 19.25
N LYS A 46 7.70 -10.32 20.47
CA LYS A 46 6.29 -10.60 20.77
C LYS A 46 5.44 -9.33 20.68
N GLU A 47 5.97 -8.18 21.10
CA GLU A 47 5.29 -6.89 20.97
C GLU A 47 5.14 -6.47 19.50
N VAL A 48 6.22 -6.56 18.71
CA VAL A 48 6.19 -6.25 17.27
C VAL A 48 5.25 -7.20 16.53
N LYS A 49 5.27 -8.51 16.84
CA LYS A 49 4.32 -9.49 16.26
C LYS A 49 2.87 -9.12 16.54
N ARG A 50 2.54 -8.72 17.79
CA ARG A 50 1.20 -8.27 18.18
C ARG A 50 0.80 -6.98 17.47
N SER A 51 1.70 -6.00 17.45
CA SER A 51 1.47 -4.71 16.79
C SER A 51 1.20 -4.89 15.30
N LEU A 52 2.06 -5.64 14.60
CA LEU A 52 1.90 -5.92 13.18
C LEU A 52 0.58 -6.62 12.86
N ASN A 53 0.17 -7.61 13.66
CA ASN A 53 -1.13 -8.27 13.48
C ASN A 53 -2.31 -7.30 13.63
N ARG A 54 -2.26 -6.38 14.61
CA ARG A 54 -3.30 -5.36 14.80
C ARG A 54 -3.37 -4.41 13.60
N GLU A 55 -2.24 -3.91 13.14
CA GLU A 55 -2.21 -2.99 11.99
C GLU A 55 -2.69 -3.67 10.70
N VAL A 56 -2.29 -4.92 10.45
CA VAL A 56 -2.76 -5.72 9.31
C VAL A 56 -4.27 -5.91 9.36
N ARG A 57 -4.85 -6.22 10.53
CA ARG A 57 -6.32 -6.34 10.68
C ARG A 57 -7.02 -5.01 10.44
N GLY A 58 -6.46 -3.91 10.94
CA GLY A 58 -7.02 -2.57 10.76
C GLY A 58 -7.00 -2.11 9.30
N ALA A 59 -5.94 -2.46 8.56
CA ALA A 59 -5.82 -2.18 7.13
C ALA A 59 -6.77 -3.08 6.30
N ASP A 60 -6.90 -4.36 6.66
CA ASP A 60 -7.81 -5.33 6.00
C ASP A 60 -9.28 -4.91 6.08
N GLY A 61 -9.71 -4.34 7.21
CA GLY A 61 -11.05 -3.80 7.36
C GLY A 61 -11.31 -2.63 6.40
N GLN A 62 -10.43 -1.62 6.39
CA GLN A 62 -10.57 -0.47 5.49
C GLN A 62 -10.46 -0.85 4.01
N LEU A 63 -9.62 -1.83 3.68
CA LEU A 63 -9.53 -2.35 2.31
C LEU A 63 -10.87 -2.94 1.86
N LYS A 64 -11.53 -3.75 2.70
CA LYS A 64 -12.85 -4.32 2.38
C LYS A 64 -13.91 -3.24 2.14
N ASP A 65 -13.89 -2.17 2.91
CA ASP A 65 -14.82 -1.05 2.72
C ASP A 65 -14.61 -0.36 1.36
N LEU A 66 -13.36 -0.17 0.94
CA LEU A 66 -13.04 0.37 -0.38
C LEU A 66 -13.42 -0.59 -1.51
N GLU A 67 -13.19 -1.90 -1.34
CA GLU A 67 -13.60 -2.94 -2.30
C GLU A 67 -15.12 -2.94 -2.50
N LEU A 68 -15.89 -2.89 -1.43
CA LEU A 68 -17.36 -2.79 -1.48
C LEU A 68 -17.81 -1.50 -2.17
N THR A 69 -17.12 -0.39 -1.93
CA THR A 69 -17.42 0.89 -2.58
C THR A 69 -17.19 0.82 -4.08
N ILE A 70 -16.09 0.20 -4.53
CA ILE A 70 -15.80 -0.02 -5.95
C ILE A 70 -16.87 -0.94 -6.58
N ASP A 71 -17.22 -2.06 -5.94
CA ASP A 71 -18.26 -2.97 -6.43
C ASP A 71 -19.63 -2.28 -6.55
N TYR A 72 -19.98 -1.41 -5.60
CA TYR A 72 -21.21 -0.63 -5.65
C TYR A 72 -21.22 0.37 -6.82
N VAL A 73 -20.12 1.12 -7.01
CA VAL A 73 -19.99 2.05 -8.13
C VAL A 73 -20.04 1.31 -9.46
N ASP A 74 -19.38 0.15 -9.57
CA ASP A 74 -19.32 -0.64 -10.79
C ASP A 74 -20.69 -1.21 -11.21
N ARG A 75 -21.49 -1.66 -10.24
CA ARG A 75 -22.84 -2.18 -10.50
C ARG A 75 -23.86 -1.12 -10.85
N ASP A 76 -23.67 0.11 -10.37
CA ASP A 76 -24.60 1.22 -10.58
C ASP A 76 -23.92 2.45 -11.19
N ARG A 77 -23.25 2.25 -12.33
CA ARG A 77 -22.53 3.32 -13.06
C ARG A 77 -23.41 4.55 -13.35
N GLY A 78 -24.72 4.36 -13.51
CA GLY A 78 -25.67 5.45 -13.79
C GLY A 78 -25.83 6.44 -12.63
N SER A 79 -25.68 5.98 -11.39
CA SER A 79 -25.74 6.82 -10.18
C SER A 79 -24.44 7.61 -9.94
N PHE A 80 -23.33 7.22 -10.60
CA PHE A 80 -22.01 7.82 -10.44
C PHE A 80 -21.43 8.35 -11.77
N PRO A 81 -22.12 9.27 -12.47
CA PRO A 81 -21.68 9.74 -13.78
C PRO A 81 -20.38 10.57 -13.76
N HIS A 82 -19.90 10.95 -12.57
CA HIS A 82 -18.63 11.66 -12.37
C HIS A 82 -17.45 10.71 -12.17
N ILE A 83 -17.68 9.39 -12.03
CA ILE A 83 -16.65 8.37 -11.93
C ILE A 83 -16.56 7.67 -13.29
N ASP A 84 -15.60 8.09 -14.10
CA ASP A 84 -15.32 7.48 -15.40
C ASP A 84 -14.56 6.16 -15.26
N ASP A 85 -14.39 5.43 -16.37
CA ASP A 85 -13.71 4.13 -16.37
C ASP A 85 -12.25 4.24 -15.91
N ARG A 86 -11.60 5.35 -16.24
CA ARG A 86 -10.22 5.62 -15.86
C ARG A 86 -10.09 5.81 -14.34
N GLU A 87 -10.96 6.62 -13.76
CA GLU A 87 -11.05 6.82 -12.32
C GLU A 87 -11.35 5.51 -11.61
N LEU A 88 -12.33 4.73 -12.07
CA LEU A 88 -12.67 3.44 -11.46
C LEU A 88 -11.49 2.47 -11.52
N GLU A 89 -10.72 2.48 -12.61
CA GLU A 89 -9.51 1.66 -12.74
C GLU A 89 -8.39 2.10 -11.80
N GLU A 90 -8.17 3.41 -11.64
CA GLU A 90 -7.21 3.93 -10.65
C GLU A 90 -7.58 3.46 -9.22
N ARG A 91 -8.87 3.37 -8.90
CA ARG A 91 -9.36 2.81 -7.62
C ARG A 91 -9.07 1.33 -7.48
N ARG A 92 -9.35 0.53 -8.53
CA ARG A 92 -9.07 -0.92 -8.56
C ARG A 92 -7.59 -1.21 -8.39
N LYS A 93 -6.74 -0.47 -9.09
CA LYS A 93 -5.28 -0.60 -8.99
C LYS A 93 -4.77 -0.33 -7.57
N PHE A 94 -5.28 0.72 -6.92
CA PHE A 94 -4.92 1.01 -5.53
C PHE A 94 -5.35 -0.13 -4.59
N VAL A 95 -6.59 -0.60 -4.71
CA VAL A 95 -7.14 -1.68 -3.90
C VAL A 95 -6.37 -2.98 -4.08
N SER A 96 -6.04 -3.36 -5.31
CA SER A 96 -5.25 -4.56 -5.59
C SER A 96 -3.83 -4.48 -5.00
N GLY A 97 -3.17 -3.32 -5.12
CA GLY A 97 -1.86 -3.08 -4.50
C GLY A 97 -1.92 -3.16 -2.96
N ALA A 98 -2.95 -2.58 -2.35
CA ALA A 98 -3.19 -2.65 -0.91
C ALA A 98 -3.44 -4.10 -0.45
N ARG A 99 -4.23 -4.86 -1.20
CA ARG A 99 -4.49 -6.29 -0.97
C ARG A 99 -3.20 -7.10 -1.03
N ALA A 100 -2.36 -6.87 -2.02
CA ALA A 100 -1.06 -7.53 -2.15
C ALA A 100 -0.13 -7.25 -0.96
N ALA A 101 -0.05 -5.99 -0.51
CA ALA A 101 0.75 -5.61 0.65
C ALA A 101 0.26 -6.29 1.94
N ILE A 102 -1.05 -6.31 2.19
CA ILE A 102 -1.66 -6.98 3.35
C ILE A 102 -1.41 -8.49 3.31
N THR A 103 -1.58 -9.13 2.15
CA THR A 103 -1.31 -10.56 1.96
C THR A 103 0.16 -10.89 2.22
N SER A 104 1.09 -10.08 1.70
CA SER A 104 2.54 -10.25 1.96
C SER A 104 2.88 -10.10 3.45
N ALA A 105 2.25 -9.15 4.15
CA ALA A 105 2.43 -8.99 5.58
C ALA A 105 1.91 -10.20 6.36
N ARG A 106 0.72 -10.71 6.01
CA ARG A 106 0.15 -11.95 6.61
C ARG A 106 1.04 -13.17 6.39
N GLU A 107 1.59 -13.31 5.18
CA GLU A 107 2.54 -14.38 4.85
C GLU A 107 3.84 -14.24 5.64
N THR A 108 4.34 -13.01 5.84
CA THR A 108 5.54 -12.80 6.67
C THR A 108 5.29 -13.25 8.13
N ILE A 109 4.10 -12.99 8.67
CA ILE A 109 3.72 -13.37 10.05
C ILE A 109 3.50 -14.87 10.22
N SER A 110 2.89 -15.52 9.22
CA SER A 110 2.28 -16.85 9.35
C SER A 110 2.85 -17.89 8.40
N GLY A 111 3.74 -17.50 7.52
CA GLY A 111 4.31 -18.34 6.48
C GLY A 111 5.20 -19.43 7.08
N GLU A 112 5.41 -20.47 6.28
CA GLU A 112 6.09 -21.70 6.68
C GLU A 112 7.46 -21.44 7.33
N LYS A 113 8.26 -20.53 6.74
CA LYS A 113 9.58 -20.18 7.27
C LYS A 113 9.52 -19.53 8.65
N THR A 114 8.53 -18.67 8.88
CA THR A 114 8.33 -18.02 10.17
C THR A 114 7.91 -19.05 11.21
N ARG A 115 6.99 -19.96 10.87
CA ARG A 115 6.57 -21.06 11.75
C ARG A 115 7.76 -21.95 12.14
N GLN A 116 8.51 -22.44 11.17
CA GLN A 116 9.71 -23.26 11.42
C GLN A 116 10.71 -22.58 12.34
N LYS A 117 10.91 -21.26 12.17
CA LYS A 117 11.81 -20.49 13.01
C LYS A 117 11.29 -20.37 14.44
N LEU A 118 10.01 -20.07 14.62
CA LEU A 118 9.38 -19.98 15.94
C LEU A 118 9.50 -21.31 16.70
N ASP A 119 9.23 -22.42 16.01
CA ASP A 119 9.31 -23.77 16.58
C ASP A 119 10.75 -24.14 16.98
N ALA A 120 11.73 -23.81 16.13
CA ALA A 120 13.14 -24.04 16.40
C ALA A 120 13.62 -23.25 17.64
N ASP A 121 13.22 -21.98 17.75
CA ASP A 121 13.59 -21.13 18.88
C ASP A 121 12.92 -21.54 20.18
N GLU A 122 11.67 -22.02 20.11
CA GLU A 122 10.96 -22.57 21.26
C GLU A 122 11.62 -23.85 21.75
N ALA A 123 11.98 -24.77 20.84
CA ALA A 123 12.73 -25.98 21.19
C ALA A 123 14.12 -25.65 21.79
N ALA A 124 14.83 -24.66 21.25
CA ALA A 124 16.10 -24.18 21.79
C ALA A 124 15.94 -23.56 23.19
N HIS A 125 14.89 -22.78 23.41
CA HIS A 125 14.60 -22.18 24.71
C HIS A 125 14.26 -23.23 25.78
N LEU A 126 13.44 -24.24 25.41
CA LEU A 126 13.07 -25.34 26.30
C LEU A 126 14.27 -26.21 26.67
N SER A 127 15.15 -26.51 25.71
CA SER A 127 16.37 -27.29 25.96
C SER A 127 17.39 -26.53 26.82
N ALA A 128 17.59 -25.23 26.60
CA ALA A 128 18.42 -24.37 27.45
C ALA A 128 17.90 -24.29 28.89
N THR A 129 16.57 -24.19 29.04
CA THR A 129 15.92 -24.18 30.36
C THR A 129 16.13 -25.51 31.09
N ARG A 130 16.04 -26.65 30.39
CA ARG A 130 16.33 -27.98 30.97
C ARG A 130 17.79 -28.13 31.41
N GLY A 131 18.74 -27.56 30.68
CA GLY A 131 20.16 -27.57 31.03
C GLY A 131 20.51 -26.72 32.26
N ALA A 132 19.79 -25.63 32.50
CA ALA A 132 20.03 -24.70 33.61
C ALA A 132 19.71 -25.28 35.01
N TYR A 133 18.84 -26.29 35.09
CA TYR A 133 18.50 -26.95 36.35
C TYR A 133 19.42 -28.13 36.72
N GLY A 134 20.44 -28.44 35.91
CA GLY A 134 21.48 -29.41 36.26
C GLY A 134 20.97 -30.82 36.59
N ALA A 135 19.79 -31.21 36.11
CA ALA A 135 19.15 -32.48 36.41
C ALA A 135 19.97 -33.64 35.83
N LYS A 136 20.57 -34.45 36.71
CA LYS A 136 21.37 -35.63 36.34
C LYS A 136 20.60 -36.94 36.55
N THR A 137 19.46 -36.88 37.22
CA THR A 137 18.64 -38.03 37.60
C THR A 137 17.18 -37.88 37.16
N ASP A 138 16.49 -39.00 36.91
CA ASP A 138 15.10 -39.03 36.43
C ASP A 138 14.11 -38.32 37.38
N ILE A 139 14.42 -38.28 38.68
CA ILE A 139 13.62 -37.63 39.72
C ILE A 139 13.76 -36.10 39.67
N GLU A 140 14.98 -35.58 39.43
CA GLU A 140 15.22 -34.16 39.20
C GLU A 140 14.58 -33.69 37.89
N MET A 141 14.52 -34.57 36.88
CA MET A 141 13.83 -34.32 35.61
C MET A 141 12.31 -34.22 35.79
N ALA A 142 11.71 -35.07 36.64
CA ALA A 142 10.30 -35.00 37.02
C ALA A 142 9.98 -33.73 37.84
N ASN A 143 10.88 -33.31 38.74
CA ASN A 143 10.70 -32.11 39.55
C ASN A 143 10.89 -30.82 38.74
N THR A 144 11.82 -30.81 37.78
CA THR A 144 11.98 -29.72 36.81
C THR A 144 10.74 -29.57 35.92
N ASN A 145 10.16 -30.69 35.47
CA ASN A 145 8.87 -30.68 34.76
C ASN A 145 7.72 -30.15 35.64
N TYR A 146 7.71 -30.43 36.94
CA TYR A 146 6.70 -29.93 37.88
C TYR A 146 6.84 -28.42 38.13
N ILE A 147 8.06 -27.90 38.35
CA ILE A 147 8.33 -26.45 38.47
C ILE A 147 7.99 -25.73 37.15
N HIS A 148 8.26 -26.35 36.00
CA HIS A 148 7.83 -25.84 34.70
C HIS A 148 6.30 -25.79 34.56
N SER A 149 5.59 -26.82 35.07
CA SER A 149 4.12 -26.81 35.11
C SER A 149 3.55 -25.74 36.05
N SER A 150 4.28 -25.36 37.10
CA SER A 150 3.91 -24.24 37.99
C SER A 150 4.21 -22.86 37.36
N HIS A 151 5.27 -22.74 36.55
CA HIS A 151 5.56 -21.54 35.75
C HIS A 151 4.55 -21.32 34.61
N ALA A 152 3.87 -22.38 34.16
CA ALA A 152 2.74 -22.31 33.24
C ALA A 152 1.56 -21.49 33.82
N GLN A 153 1.38 -21.49 35.15
CA GLN A 153 0.34 -20.72 35.82
C GLN A 153 0.65 -19.21 35.90
N THR A 154 1.92 -18.81 35.87
CA THR A 154 2.31 -17.39 35.78
C THR A 154 2.30 -16.88 34.33
N ARG A 155 2.48 -17.77 33.35
CA ARG A 155 2.24 -17.48 31.93
C ARG A 155 0.76 -17.28 31.61
N ALA A 156 -0.16 -17.92 32.33
CA ALA A 156 -1.60 -17.79 32.11
C ALA A 156 -2.09 -16.32 32.18
N VAL A 157 -1.49 -15.47 33.03
CA VAL A 157 -1.84 -14.04 33.15
C VAL A 157 -1.27 -13.19 32.00
N LEU A 158 -0.21 -13.64 31.32
CA LEU A 158 0.31 -13.01 30.10
C LEU A 158 -0.32 -13.60 28.82
N GLN A 159 -0.81 -14.84 28.88
CA GLN A 159 -1.47 -15.57 27.79
C GLN A 159 -2.91 -15.11 27.54
N GLU A 160 -3.57 -14.48 28.52
CA GLU A 160 -4.93 -13.94 28.36
C GLU A 160 -5.00 -12.79 27.33
N GLN A 161 -3.85 -12.34 26.78
CA GLN A 161 -3.80 -11.41 25.64
C GLN A 161 -3.43 -12.08 24.29
N ASP A 162 -3.19 -13.40 24.25
CA ASP A 162 -2.88 -14.17 23.03
C ASP A 162 -4.11 -14.91 22.43
N GLU A 163 -5.23 -15.00 23.17
CA GLU A 163 -6.44 -15.74 22.76
C GLU A 163 -7.15 -15.21 21.48
N ASN A 164 -6.77 -14.04 20.95
CA ASN A 164 -7.30 -13.55 19.68
C ASN A 164 -6.37 -13.75 18.47
N LEU A 165 -5.24 -14.44 18.63
CA LEU A 165 -4.30 -14.79 17.53
C LEU A 165 -4.47 -16.24 17.03
N GLU A 166 -5.37 -17.02 17.64
CA GLU A 166 -5.72 -18.40 17.27
C GLU A 166 -6.35 -18.54 15.87
N GLN A 167 -6.74 -17.43 15.24
CA GLN A 167 -7.20 -17.40 13.84
C GLN A 167 -6.07 -17.50 12.79
N LEU A 168 -4.80 -17.66 13.20
CA LEU A 168 -3.66 -17.82 12.30
C LEU A 168 -3.62 -19.20 11.60
N ASP A 169 -4.25 -20.23 12.16
CA ASP A 169 -4.20 -21.57 11.54
C ASP A 169 -5.06 -21.67 10.27
N GLY A 170 -6.17 -20.92 10.21
CA GLY A 170 -6.91 -20.70 8.96
C GLY A 170 -6.37 -19.55 8.10
N ALA A 171 -5.34 -18.82 8.54
CA ALA A 171 -4.84 -17.65 7.82
C ALA A 171 -3.99 -18.03 6.61
N VAL A 172 -3.28 -19.16 6.64
CA VAL A 172 -2.44 -19.63 5.52
C VAL A 172 -3.33 -19.99 4.32
N ASP A 173 -4.39 -20.77 4.52
CA ASP A 173 -5.35 -21.09 3.45
C ASP A 173 -6.02 -19.84 2.87
N ARG A 174 -6.34 -18.86 3.73
CA ARG A 174 -6.91 -17.59 3.28
C ARG A 174 -5.89 -16.75 2.49
N VAL A 175 -4.64 -16.70 2.94
CA VAL A 175 -3.54 -16.02 2.23
C VAL A 175 -3.32 -16.67 0.88
N HIS A 176 -3.35 -18.00 0.80
CA HIS A 176 -3.19 -18.72 -0.46
C HIS A 176 -4.32 -18.38 -1.45
N ARG A 177 -5.58 -18.41 -1.02
CA ARG A 177 -6.72 -18.01 -1.86
C ARG A 177 -6.65 -16.55 -2.29
N MET A 178 -6.31 -15.64 -1.37
CA MET A 178 -6.10 -14.23 -1.70
C MET A 178 -4.96 -14.06 -2.72
N ALA A 179 -3.89 -14.85 -2.62
CA ALA A 179 -2.78 -14.80 -3.56
C ALA A 179 -3.19 -15.26 -4.98
N GLU A 180 -4.06 -16.28 -5.09
CA GLU A 180 -4.63 -16.70 -6.38
C GLU A 180 -5.53 -15.61 -6.98
N GLU A 181 -6.38 -14.98 -6.16
CA GLU A 181 -7.24 -13.86 -6.57
C GLU A 181 -6.42 -12.66 -7.05
N ILE A 182 -5.37 -12.29 -6.31
CA ILE A 182 -4.43 -11.23 -6.71
C ILE A 182 -3.74 -11.61 -8.02
N HIS A 183 -3.30 -12.86 -8.19
CA HIS A 183 -2.62 -13.27 -9.43
C HIS A 183 -3.54 -13.14 -10.65
N SER A 184 -4.81 -13.51 -10.51
CA SER A 184 -5.81 -13.32 -11.55
C SER A 184 -6.09 -11.84 -11.82
N GLU A 185 -6.24 -11.02 -10.77
CA GLU A 185 -6.50 -9.58 -10.89
C GLU A 185 -5.32 -8.83 -11.52
N LEU A 186 -4.08 -9.14 -11.13
CA LEU A 186 -2.87 -8.56 -11.73
C LEU A 186 -2.75 -8.89 -13.21
N LYS A 187 -3.18 -10.08 -13.64
CA LYS A 187 -3.22 -10.44 -15.05
C LYS A 187 -4.25 -9.59 -15.81
N THR A 188 -5.45 -9.43 -15.26
CA THR A 188 -6.48 -8.56 -15.83
C THR A 188 -6.05 -7.09 -15.87
N GLN A 189 -5.36 -6.61 -14.84
CA GLN A 189 -4.82 -5.25 -14.80
C GLN A 189 -3.62 -5.08 -15.76
N SER A 190 -2.79 -6.11 -15.99
CA SER A 190 -1.75 -6.07 -17.03
C SER A 190 -2.37 -5.90 -18.42
N ASP A 191 -3.40 -6.69 -18.72
CA ASP A 191 -4.11 -6.63 -20.00
C ASP A 191 -4.84 -5.28 -20.18
N LEU A 192 -5.20 -4.59 -19.08
CA LEU A 192 -5.88 -3.30 -19.09
C LEU A 192 -4.91 -2.11 -19.10
N ILE A 193 -3.73 -2.22 -18.47
CA ILE A 193 -2.64 -1.23 -18.55
C ILE A 193 -2.17 -1.07 -20.00
N ASP A 194 -2.09 -2.16 -20.77
CA ASP A 194 -1.74 -2.10 -22.19
C ASP A 194 -2.77 -1.27 -23.01
N ASN A 195 -4.05 -1.31 -22.64
CA ASN A 195 -5.09 -0.48 -23.28
C ASN A 195 -5.03 0.99 -22.83
N LEU A 196 -4.74 1.23 -21.56
CA LEU A 196 -4.59 2.57 -20.98
C LEU A 196 -3.32 3.30 -21.47
N GLU A 197 -2.23 2.57 -21.72
CA GLU A 197 -1.01 3.10 -22.37
C GLU A 197 -1.30 3.49 -23.82
N GLY A 198 -2.08 2.68 -24.56
CA GLY A 198 -2.57 3.02 -25.89
C GLY A 198 -3.42 4.30 -25.92
N GLU A 199 -4.32 4.50 -24.95
CA GLU A 199 -5.13 5.72 -24.84
C GLU A 199 -4.32 6.95 -24.37
N LEU A 200 -3.29 6.75 -23.55
CA LEU A 200 -2.35 7.80 -23.12
C LEU A 200 -1.48 8.29 -24.27
N ASP A 201 -1.00 7.39 -25.13
CA ASP A 201 -0.29 7.75 -26.36
C ASP A 201 -1.19 8.55 -27.31
N GLU A 202 -2.44 8.12 -27.50
CA GLU A 202 -3.40 8.84 -28.35
C GLU A 202 -3.75 10.23 -27.78
N THR A 203 -3.86 10.36 -26.46
CA THR A 203 -4.12 11.64 -25.78
C THR A 203 -2.90 12.56 -25.82
N SER A 204 -1.69 12.02 -25.69
CA SER A 204 -0.42 12.73 -25.85
C SER A 204 -0.24 13.27 -27.26
N GLU A 205 -0.59 12.49 -28.29
CA GLU A 205 -0.59 12.94 -29.69
C GLU A 205 -1.59 14.09 -29.91
N LYS A 206 -2.81 13.98 -29.37
CA LYS A 206 -3.82 15.05 -29.45
C LYS A 206 -3.37 16.31 -28.69
N MET A 207 -2.74 16.18 -27.53
CA MET A 207 -2.21 17.30 -26.76
C MET A 207 -1.06 17.99 -27.50
N ASN A 208 -0.11 17.24 -28.07
CA ASN A 208 0.97 17.75 -28.90
C ASN A 208 0.44 18.47 -30.14
N PHE A 209 -0.64 17.97 -30.75
CA PHE A 209 -1.30 18.62 -31.88
C PHE A 209 -1.94 19.97 -31.48
N VAL A 210 -2.62 20.03 -30.34
CA VAL A 210 -3.18 21.27 -29.79
C VAL A 210 -2.06 22.26 -29.44
N MET A 211 -0.99 21.80 -28.79
CA MET A 211 0.16 22.64 -28.44
C MET A 211 0.88 23.17 -29.69
N SER A 212 0.97 22.37 -30.75
CA SER A 212 1.51 22.77 -32.05
C SER A 212 0.62 23.79 -32.77
N LYS A 213 -0.71 23.65 -32.67
CA LYS A 213 -1.68 24.65 -33.16
C LYS A 213 -1.63 25.95 -32.36
N LEU A 214 -1.50 25.88 -31.04
CA LEU A 214 -1.33 27.05 -30.18
C LEU A 214 0.00 27.76 -30.46
N SER A 215 1.09 27.01 -30.63
CA SER A 215 2.40 27.54 -31.03
C SER A 215 2.32 28.23 -32.39
N LYS A 216 1.63 27.62 -33.38
CA LYS A 216 1.39 28.27 -34.67
C LYS A 216 0.58 29.55 -34.53
N LEU A 217 -0.53 29.54 -33.78
CA LEU A 217 -1.38 30.72 -33.58
C LEU A 217 -0.66 31.86 -32.85
N LEU A 218 0.18 31.55 -31.86
CA LEU A 218 1.03 32.52 -31.18
C LEU A 218 2.07 33.11 -32.16
N LYS A 219 2.69 32.27 -33.00
CA LYS A 219 3.71 32.69 -33.96
C LYS A 219 3.15 33.57 -35.10
N THR A 220 1.90 33.38 -35.51
CA THR A 220 1.27 34.22 -36.56
C THR A 220 0.81 35.59 -36.03
N LYS A 221 0.44 35.70 -34.75
CA LYS A 221 -0.08 36.96 -34.20
C LYS A 221 1.04 37.97 -33.94
N ASP A 222 2.19 37.53 -33.44
CA ASP A 222 3.32 38.42 -33.14
C ASP A 222 3.96 39.03 -34.41
N THR A 223 4.08 38.26 -35.50
CA THR A 223 4.76 38.72 -36.71
C THR A 223 3.96 39.78 -37.48
N CYS A 224 2.64 39.62 -37.61
CA CYS A 224 1.77 40.62 -38.26
C CYS A 224 1.58 41.87 -37.41
N GLN A 225 1.43 41.70 -36.09
CA GLN A 225 1.24 42.82 -35.17
C GLN A 225 2.52 43.66 -35.05
N LEU A 226 3.69 43.02 -35.03
CA LEU A 226 4.98 43.70 -35.04
C LEU A 226 5.21 44.46 -36.35
N LEU A 227 4.83 43.89 -37.50
CA LEU A 227 4.91 44.59 -38.79
C LEU A 227 4.01 45.83 -38.81
N THR A 228 2.80 45.75 -38.26
CA THR A 228 1.87 46.89 -38.17
C THR A 228 2.42 47.99 -37.27
N ILE A 229 3.00 47.65 -36.11
CA ILE A 229 3.63 48.62 -35.21
C ILE A 229 4.80 49.34 -35.90
N VAL A 230 5.64 48.61 -36.64
CA VAL A 230 6.78 49.18 -37.38
C VAL A 230 6.31 50.16 -38.48
N VAL A 231 5.28 49.79 -39.25
CA VAL A 231 4.73 50.69 -40.28
C VAL A 231 4.16 51.96 -39.65
N LEU A 232 3.42 51.83 -38.55
CA LEU A 232 2.77 52.96 -37.87
C LEU A 232 3.79 53.92 -37.25
N THR A 233 4.91 53.40 -36.73
CA THR A 233 6.03 54.21 -36.23
C THR A 233 6.77 54.95 -37.34
N VAL A 234 6.99 54.33 -38.50
CA VAL A 234 7.60 55.01 -39.66
C VAL A 234 6.73 56.17 -40.15
N VAL A 235 5.42 55.97 -40.27
CA VAL A 235 4.47 57.03 -40.68
C VAL A 235 4.50 58.19 -39.67
N LEU A 236 4.54 57.89 -38.38
CA LEU A 236 4.63 58.91 -37.33
C LEU A 236 5.93 59.73 -37.42
N ILE A 237 7.07 59.09 -37.71
CA ILE A 237 8.35 59.78 -37.90
C ILE A 237 8.29 60.71 -39.11
N ILE A 238 7.70 60.28 -40.22
CA ILE A 238 7.54 61.12 -41.43
C ILE A 238 6.67 62.35 -41.12
N MET A 239 5.56 62.18 -40.40
CA MET A 239 4.70 63.28 -39.96
C MET A 239 5.45 64.29 -39.08
N LEU A 240 6.28 63.82 -38.14
CA LEU A 240 7.09 64.69 -37.30
C LEU A 240 8.17 65.45 -38.10
N LEU A 241 8.84 64.78 -39.05
CA LEU A 241 9.83 65.43 -39.91
C LEU A 241 9.20 66.51 -40.80
N LEU A 242 8.01 66.24 -41.35
CA LEU A 242 7.26 67.24 -42.12
C LEU A 242 6.88 68.47 -41.28
N ILE A 243 6.57 68.29 -40.00
CA ILE A 243 6.25 69.39 -39.09
C ILE A 243 7.51 70.17 -38.68
N ILE A 244 8.65 69.50 -38.51
CA ILE A 244 9.90 70.15 -38.05
C ILE A 244 10.63 70.86 -39.18
N PHE A 245 10.60 70.30 -40.39
CA PHE A 245 11.31 70.83 -41.57
C PHE A 245 10.40 71.57 -42.55
N GLY A 246 9.09 71.58 -42.32
CA GLY A 246 8.08 72.29 -43.11
C GLY A 246 7.68 73.63 -42.51
#